data_AF-A0A537ZAW2-F1
#
_entry.id   AF-A0A537ZAW2-F1
#
_cell.length_a   1.000
_cell.length_b   1.000
_cell.length_c   1.000
_cell.angle_alpha   90.00
_cell.angle_beta   90.00
_cell.angle_gamma   90.00
#
_symmetry.space_group_name_H-M   'P 1'
#
loop_
_entity.id
_entity.type
_entity.pdbx_description
1 polymer ?
#
loop_
_entity_poly.entity_id
_entity_poly.type
_entity_poly.pdbx_seq_one_letter_code
_entity_poly.pdbx_strand_id
1 'polypeptide(L)'
;MTTPGDRITVWGSFPELYWRSGRTPGGALVISDFVVGRSAGRPADAAARAADITPGALDQYMRSLRAAPPRLFFDTSTAGIRGYQKFPPSLVPRVARFLARHYRRAAVIEGVTIYELKRSVPPNATLVRTS
;
A
#
# COMPACT_ATOMS: atom_id res chain seq x y z
N MET A 1 3.51 11.32 -14.13
CA MET A 1 3.07 10.22 -15.00
C MET A 1 3.70 8.91 -14.54
N THR A 2 2.88 7.86 -14.48
CA THR A 2 3.30 6.47 -14.22
C THR A 2 3.44 5.70 -15.53
N THR A 3 4.26 4.66 -15.57
CA THR A 3 4.41 3.75 -16.72
C THR A 3 3.83 2.36 -16.41
N PRO A 4 3.58 1.49 -17.41
CA PRO A 4 3.13 0.13 -17.17
C PRO A 4 4.10 -0.72 -16.33
N GLY A 5 5.41 -0.43 -16.38
CA GLY A 5 6.43 -1.13 -15.58
C GLY A 5 6.51 -0.68 -14.11
N ASP A 6 5.78 0.38 -13.73
CA ASP A 6 5.77 0.85 -12.35
C ASP A 6 5.02 -0.15 -11.43
N ARG A 7 5.70 -0.62 -10.38
CA ARG A 7 5.10 -1.49 -9.35
C ARG A 7 3.92 -0.83 -8.65
N ILE A 8 2.94 -1.64 -8.25
CA ILE A 8 1.79 -1.20 -7.47
C ILE A 8 1.62 -2.05 -6.21
N THR A 9 1.02 -1.52 -5.16
CA THR A 9 0.58 -2.32 -4.00
C THR A 9 -0.88 -2.06 -3.73
N VAL A 10 -1.60 -3.10 -3.34
CA VAL A 10 -3.00 -3.05 -2.92
C VAL A 10 -3.06 -3.31 -1.42
N TRP A 11 -3.57 -2.33 -0.69
CA TRP A 11 -4.00 -2.51 0.68
C TRP A 11 -5.43 -3.03 0.67
N GLY A 12 -5.58 -4.32 0.94
CA GLY A 12 -6.82 -5.03 0.67
C GLY A 12 -6.65 -6.55 0.57
N SER A 13 -7.78 -7.23 0.39
CA SER A 13 -7.88 -8.62 -0.04
C SER A 13 -8.38 -8.66 -1.49
N PHE A 14 -7.68 -7.95 -2.38
CA PHE A 14 -8.08 -7.76 -3.79
C PHE A 14 -6.91 -7.91 -4.76
N PRO A 15 -6.28 -9.11 -4.82
CA PRO A 15 -5.10 -9.36 -5.66
C PRO A 15 -5.39 -9.34 -7.17
N GLU A 16 -6.65 -9.46 -7.58
CA GLU A 16 -7.07 -9.46 -8.98
C GLU A 16 -6.69 -8.17 -9.71
N LEU A 17 -6.50 -7.06 -8.98
CA LEU A 17 -6.04 -5.80 -9.54
C LEU A 17 -4.63 -5.91 -10.16
N TYR A 18 -3.76 -6.75 -9.61
CA TYR A 18 -2.41 -6.95 -10.18
C TYR A 18 -2.50 -7.61 -11.56
N TRP A 19 -3.27 -8.69 -11.67
CA TRP A 19 -3.49 -9.39 -12.93
C TRP A 19 -4.15 -8.50 -13.98
N ARG A 20 -5.24 -7.80 -13.61
CA ARG A 20 -5.96 -6.90 -14.53
C ARG A 20 -5.14 -5.69 -14.97
N SER A 21 -4.25 -5.19 -14.12
CA SER A 21 -3.40 -4.04 -14.46
C SER A 21 -2.16 -4.42 -15.26
N GLY A 22 -1.79 -5.71 -15.32
CA GLY A 22 -0.53 -6.17 -15.89
C GLY A 22 0.71 -5.65 -15.14
N ARG A 23 0.54 -5.11 -13.92
CA ARG A 23 1.62 -4.51 -13.15
C ARG A 23 2.14 -5.44 -12.07
N THR A 24 3.45 -5.44 -11.89
CA THR A 24 4.12 -6.24 -10.86
C THR A 24 3.72 -5.77 -9.46
N PRO A 25 3.36 -6.70 -8.55
CA PRO A 25 3.17 -6.38 -7.14
C PRO A 25 4.42 -5.74 -6.54
N GLY A 26 4.21 -4.69 -5.78
CA GLY A 26 5.18 -4.07 -4.90
C GLY A 26 5.02 -4.61 -3.49
N GLY A 27 6.15 -4.81 -2.82
CA GLY A 27 6.18 -5.42 -1.49
C GLY A 27 6.09 -6.96 -1.53
N ALA A 28 6.19 -7.56 -0.36
CA ALA A 28 6.29 -9.01 -0.17
C ALA A 28 4.94 -9.72 0.02
N LEU A 29 3.84 -8.97 0.18
CA LEU A 29 2.50 -9.52 0.42
C LEU A 29 1.51 -9.00 -0.62
N VAL A 30 0.82 -9.92 -1.29
CA VAL A 30 -0.20 -9.61 -2.31
C VAL A 30 -1.58 -9.27 -1.71
N ILE A 31 -1.80 -9.64 -0.44
CA ILE A 31 -2.97 -9.25 0.36
C ILE A 31 -2.52 -8.75 1.73
N SER A 32 -3.23 -7.78 2.30
CA SER A 32 -2.88 -7.20 3.60
C SER A 32 -3.46 -7.97 4.80
N ASP A 33 -4.17 -9.07 4.55
CA ASP A 33 -4.92 -9.85 5.55
C ASP A 33 -4.03 -10.38 6.67
N PHE A 34 -2.82 -10.86 6.32
CA PHE A 34 -1.81 -11.31 7.29
C PHE A 34 -1.31 -10.20 8.21
N VAL A 35 -1.34 -8.95 7.74
CA VAL A 35 -0.88 -7.77 8.49
C VAL A 35 -1.95 -7.32 9.49
N VAL A 36 -3.22 -7.41 9.11
CA VAL A 36 -4.34 -6.89 9.91
C VAL A 36 -5.10 -7.98 10.69
N GLY A 37 -4.67 -9.24 10.57
CA GLY A 37 -5.34 -10.38 11.20
C GLY A 37 -6.76 -10.59 10.67
N ARG A 38 -6.96 -10.44 9.35
CA ARG A 38 -8.26 -10.68 8.73
C ARG A 38 -8.35 -12.15 8.31
N SER A 39 -9.28 -12.88 8.92
CA SER A 39 -9.70 -14.21 8.49
C SER A 39 -11.05 -14.14 7.77
N ALA A 40 -11.17 -14.77 6.62
CA ALA A 40 -12.43 -14.79 5.86
C ALA A 40 -13.56 -15.41 6.71
N GLY A 41 -14.72 -14.74 6.76
CA GLY A 41 -15.90 -15.22 7.49
C GLY A 41 -15.89 -14.97 9.01
N ARG A 42 -14.80 -14.48 9.60
CA ARG A 42 -14.72 -14.18 11.04
C ARG A 42 -15.12 -12.71 11.34
N PRO A 43 -15.78 -12.44 12.48
CA PRO A 43 -16.01 -11.07 12.93
C PRO A 43 -14.71 -10.26 12.98
N ALA A 44 -14.81 -9.00 12.59
CA ALA A 44 -13.69 -8.08 12.60
C ALA A 44 -13.59 -7.33 13.95
N ASP A 45 -13.87 -7.97 15.09
CA ASP A 45 -13.61 -7.33 16.39
C ASP A 45 -12.10 -7.30 16.70
N ALA A 46 -11.69 -6.44 17.64
CA ALA A 46 -10.27 -6.20 17.90
C ALA A 46 -9.53 -7.43 18.46
N ALA A 47 -10.21 -8.26 19.26
CA ALA A 47 -9.62 -9.43 19.90
C ALA A 47 -9.37 -10.56 18.89
N ALA A 48 -10.38 -10.84 18.05
CA ALA A 48 -10.28 -11.80 16.95
C ALA A 48 -9.15 -11.45 15.97
N ARG A 49 -8.99 -10.16 15.64
CA ARG A 49 -7.90 -9.67 14.79
C ARG A 49 -6.54 -9.93 15.40
N ALA A 50 -6.35 -9.56 16.66
CA ALA A 50 -5.06 -9.67 17.33
C ALA A 50 -4.55 -11.12 17.35
N ALA A 51 -5.45 -12.09 17.52
CA ALA A 51 -5.13 -13.51 17.48
C ALA A 51 -4.74 -14.02 16.09
N ASP A 52 -5.23 -13.39 15.02
CA ASP A 52 -5.01 -13.82 13.63
C ASP A 52 -3.87 -13.07 12.93
N ILE A 53 -3.25 -12.07 13.57
CA ILE A 53 -2.08 -11.40 13.02
C ILE A 53 -0.97 -12.43 12.85
N THR A 54 -0.48 -12.55 11.62
CA THR A 54 0.63 -13.47 11.34
C THR A 54 1.94 -12.89 11.88
N PRO A 55 2.67 -13.61 12.75
CA PRO A 55 3.94 -13.14 13.29
C PRO A 55 4.92 -12.73 12.18
N GLY A 56 5.52 -11.54 12.30
CA GLY A 56 6.49 -11.03 11.33
C GLY A 56 5.93 -10.49 10.01
N ALA A 57 4.63 -10.68 9.71
CA ALA A 57 4.03 -10.23 8.45
C ALA A 57 4.14 -8.71 8.27
N LEU A 58 3.87 -7.93 9.32
CA LEU A 58 4.04 -6.48 9.29
C LEU A 58 5.49 -6.07 9.04
N ASP A 59 6.46 -6.76 9.64
CA ASP A 59 7.88 -6.44 9.44
C ASP A 59 8.33 -6.76 8.02
N GLN A 60 7.95 -7.92 7.49
CA GLN A 60 8.23 -8.30 6.12
C GLN A 60 7.59 -7.33 5.12
N TYR A 61 6.32 -6.97 5.33
CA TYR A 61 5.61 -5.99 4.52
C TYR A 61 6.35 -4.65 4.51
N MET A 62 6.62 -4.10 5.70
CA MET A 62 7.28 -2.80 5.84
C MET A 62 8.72 -2.80 5.30
N ARG A 63 9.47 -3.90 5.45
CA ARG A 63 10.82 -4.06 4.88
C ARG A 63 10.77 -4.01 3.36
N SER A 64 9.85 -4.76 2.76
CA SER A 64 9.69 -4.83 1.30
C SER A 64 9.25 -3.50 0.68
N LEU A 65 8.30 -2.80 1.31
CA LEU A 65 7.87 -1.47 0.88
C LEU A 65 9.00 -0.44 0.95
N ARG A 66 9.90 -0.52 1.93
CA ARG A 66 11.05 0.38 2.03
C ARG A 66 12.17 0.05 1.03
N ALA A 67 12.42 -1.23 0.81
CA ALA A 67 13.49 -1.67 -0.11
C ALA A 67 13.16 -1.31 -1.57
N ALA A 68 11.89 -1.42 -1.96
CA ALA A 68 11.46 -1.18 -3.34
C ALA A 68 10.08 -0.50 -3.38
N PRO A 69 9.97 0.77 -2.97
CA PRO A 69 8.68 1.46 -2.86
C PRO A 69 7.86 1.37 -4.15
N PRO A 70 6.61 0.88 -4.09
CA PRO A 70 5.71 0.85 -5.23
C PRO A 70 5.41 2.28 -5.69
N ARG A 71 5.24 2.49 -7.00
CA ARG A 71 4.86 3.81 -7.51
C ARG A 71 3.47 4.21 -7.04
N LEU A 72 2.54 3.26 -7.02
CA LEU A 72 1.15 3.47 -6.61
C LEU A 72 0.78 2.54 -5.45
N PHE A 73 0.03 3.08 -4.50
CA PHE A 73 -0.56 2.34 -3.40
C PHE A 73 -2.08 2.53 -3.45
N PHE A 74 -2.81 1.44 -3.58
CA PHE A 74 -4.26 1.42 -3.72
C PHE A 74 -4.87 1.05 -2.37
N ASP A 75 -5.61 1.97 -1.76
CA ASP A 75 -6.31 1.75 -0.51
C ASP A 75 -7.77 1.39 -0.75
N THR A 76 -8.05 0.09 -0.76
CA THR A 76 -9.40 -0.43 -1.00
C THR A 76 -10.32 -0.29 0.20
N SER A 77 -9.79 0.03 1.38
CA SER A 77 -10.60 0.26 2.59
C SER A 77 -11.54 1.47 2.43
N THR A 78 -11.10 2.46 1.65
CA THR A 78 -11.89 3.67 1.35
C THR A 78 -13.11 3.41 0.46
N ALA A 79 -13.11 2.30 -0.28
CA ALA A 79 -14.26 1.81 -1.06
C ALA A 79 -15.03 0.67 -0.37
N GLY A 80 -14.56 0.20 0.79
CA GLY A 80 -15.17 -0.94 1.49
C GLY A 80 -15.14 -2.28 0.73
N ILE A 81 -14.26 -2.42 -0.27
CA ILE A 81 -14.19 -3.63 -1.11
C ILE A 81 -13.97 -4.85 -0.22
N ARG A 82 -14.86 -5.85 -0.30
CA ARG A 82 -14.78 -7.10 0.49
C ARG A 82 -14.71 -6.89 2.01
N GLY A 83 -15.32 -5.81 2.50
CA GLY A 83 -15.38 -5.48 3.93
C GLY A 83 -14.14 -4.77 4.47
N TYR A 84 -13.23 -4.29 3.60
CA TYR A 84 -11.95 -3.70 4.03
C TYR A 84 -12.07 -2.34 4.72
N GLN A 85 -13.23 -1.69 4.73
CA GLN A 85 -13.46 -0.45 5.48
C GLN A 85 -13.19 -0.58 6.99
N LYS A 86 -13.19 -1.81 7.51
CA LYS A 86 -12.87 -2.14 8.90
C LYS A 86 -11.36 -2.23 9.18
N PHE A 87 -10.55 -2.21 8.12
CA PHE A 87 -9.10 -2.43 8.13
C PHE A 87 -8.33 -1.34 7.35
N PRO A 88 -8.58 -0.04 7.57
CA PRO A 88 -7.83 0.99 6.85
C PRO A 88 -6.36 1.03 7.27
N PRO A 89 -5.46 1.54 6.41
CA PRO A 89 -4.04 1.69 6.75
C PRO A 89 -3.80 2.49 8.05
N SER A 90 -4.73 3.38 8.42
CA SER A 90 -4.69 4.17 9.65
C SER A 90 -4.71 3.33 10.94
N LEU A 91 -5.23 2.10 10.90
CA LEU A 91 -5.17 1.17 12.05
C LEU A 91 -3.77 0.59 12.28
N VAL A 92 -2.85 0.75 11.32
CA VAL A 92 -1.49 0.23 11.40
C VAL A 92 -0.51 1.41 11.38
N PRO A 93 -0.11 1.95 12.55
CA PRO A 93 0.64 3.21 12.64
C PRO A 93 1.92 3.27 11.78
N ARG A 94 2.60 2.13 11.60
CA ARG A 94 3.80 2.03 10.76
C ARG A 94 3.49 2.23 9.27
N VAL A 95 2.37 1.70 8.79
CA VAL A 95 1.90 1.85 7.40
C VAL A 95 1.40 3.28 7.19
N ALA A 96 0.56 3.78 8.10
CA ALA A 96 0.03 5.14 8.04
C ALA A 96 1.16 6.20 7.98
N ARG A 97 2.18 6.07 8.84
CA ARG A 97 3.34 6.95 8.85
C ARG A 97 4.16 6.86 7.56
N PHE A 98 4.32 5.67 7.01
CA PHE A 98 5.02 5.47 5.75
C PHE A 98 4.29 6.15 4.57
N LEU A 99 2.98 5.98 4.48
CA LEU A 99 2.16 6.67 3.47
C LEU A 99 2.25 8.19 3.61
N ALA A 100 2.03 8.73 4.81
CA ALA A 100 2.08 10.17 5.04
C ALA A 100 3.44 10.78 4.66
N ARG A 101 4.54 10.08 5.00
CA ARG A 101 5.90 10.55 4.71
C ARG A 101 6.23 10.47 3.23
N HIS A 102 5.96 9.34 2.57
CA HIS A 102 6.51 9.03 1.26
C HIS A 102 5.53 9.17 0.10
N TYR A 103 4.23 9.25 0.37
CA TYR A 103 3.20 9.27 -0.67
C TYR A 103 2.33 10.52 -0.58
N ARG A 104 1.76 10.91 -1.72
CA ARG A 104 0.71 11.93 -1.83
C ARG A 104 -0.56 11.29 -2.36
N ARG A 105 -1.73 11.75 -1.93
CA ARG A 105 -3.00 11.32 -2.55
C ARG A 105 -3.02 11.82 -4.00
N ALA A 106 -3.18 10.92 -4.94
CA ALA A 106 -3.13 11.22 -6.37
C ALA A 106 -4.53 11.24 -6.99
N ALA A 107 -5.38 10.29 -6.62
CA ALA A 107 -6.74 10.17 -7.14
C ALA A 107 -7.65 9.41 -6.19
N VAL A 108 -8.97 9.49 -6.46
CA VAL A 108 -9.98 8.57 -5.94
C VAL A 108 -10.75 8.05 -7.15
N ILE A 109 -10.80 6.74 -7.34
CA ILE A 109 -11.50 6.09 -8.46
C ILE A 109 -12.42 5.03 -7.87
N GLU A 110 -13.73 5.15 -8.13
CA GLU A 110 -14.74 4.23 -7.57
C GLU A 110 -14.61 4.05 -6.04
N GLY A 111 -14.32 5.14 -5.34
CA GLY A 111 -14.09 5.16 -3.89
C GLY A 111 -12.71 4.66 -3.45
N VAL A 112 -11.92 4.02 -4.33
CA VAL A 112 -10.56 3.55 -4.00
C VAL A 112 -9.62 4.75 -4.01
N THR A 113 -9.00 5.03 -2.87
CA THR A 113 -7.99 6.07 -2.76
C THR A 113 -6.65 5.56 -3.30
N ILE A 114 -6.09 6.30 -4.25
CA ILE A 114 -4.80 5.99 -4.87
C ILE A 114 -3.77 7.00 -4.38
N TYR A 115 -2.70 6.48 -3.79
CA TYR A 115 -1.55 7.26 -3.39
C TYR A 115 -0.40 7.05 -4.38
N GLU A 116 0.28 8.12 -4.75
CA GLU A 116 1.49 8.07 -5.59
C GLU A 116 2.72 8.39 -4.76
N LEU A 117 3.80 7.63 -4.99
CA LEU A 117 5.09 7.87 -4.37
C LEU A 117 5.58 9.29 -4.72
N LYS A 118 5.92 10.08 -3.70
CA LYS A 118 6.55 11.39 -3.89
C LYS A 118 7.88 11.15 -4.60
N ARG A 119 8.11 11.84 -5.72
CA ARG A 119 9.44 11.86 -6.34
C ARG A 119 10.41 12.45 -5.34
N SER A 120 11.50 11.75 -5.03
CA SER A 120 12.67 12.41 -4.45
C SER A 120 13.17 13.41 -5.49
N VAL A 121 13.24 14.67 -5.13
CA VAL A 121 14.04 15.63 -5.89
C VAL A 121 15.47 15.09 -5.87
N PRO A 122 16.10 14.78 -7.02
CA PRO A 122 17.52 14.47 -7.01
C PRO A 122 18.26 15.67 -6.39
N PRO A 123 19.25 15.46 -5.50
CA PRO A 123 20.08 16.57 -5.04
C PRO A 123 20.66 17.28 -6.27
N ASN A 124 20.37 18.58 -6.38
CA ASN A 124 20.67 19.50 -7.49
C ASN A 124 21.62 18.95 -8.55
N ALA A 125 21.12 18.77 -9.78
CA ALA A 125 21.96 18.89 -10.95
C ALA A 125 22.41 20.37 -11.02
N THR A 126 23.60 20.66 -10.51
CA THR A 126 24.25 21.96 -10.66
C THR A 126 24.31 22.25 -12.16
N LEU A 127 23.51 23.22 -12.61
CA LEU A 127 23.67 23.85 -13.92
C LEU A 127 25.03 24.54 -13.91
N VAL A 128 26.03 23.88 -14.48
CA VAL A 128 27.27 24.53 -14.88
C VAL A 128 26.88 25.48 -16.01
N ARG A 129 26.67 26.76 -15.68
CA ARG A 129 26.67 27.83 -16.68
C ARG A 129 28.12 28.03 -17.08
N THR A 130 28.55 27.41 -18.18
CA THR A 130 29.74 27.86 -18.89
C THR A 130 29.44 29.23 -19.47
N SER A 131 30.23 30.22 -19.04
CA SER A 131 30.33 31.55 -19.66
C SER A 131 31.37 31.50 -20.77
#